data_AF-A0A2Z4IJN3-F1
#
_entry.id   AF-A0A2Z4IJN3-F1
#
_cell.length_a   1.000
_cell.length_b   1.000
_cell.length_c   1.000
_cell.angle_alpha   90.00
_cell.angle_beta   90.00
_cell.angle_gamma   90.00
#
_symmetry.space_group_name_H-M   'P 1'
#
loop_
_entity.id
_entity.type
_entity.pdbx_description
1 polymer ?
#
loop_
_entity_poly.entity_id
_entity_poly.type
_entity_poly.pdbx_seq_one_letter_code
_entity_poly.pdbx_strand_id
1 'polypeptide(L)'
;MATNNTSFAEVEKLLQEIGHKIEELVEKGAEMSGEAKVEVEKKVKDLKKDKASIEREFAKRKKEFEENYRSRKESISPMLEKSKEHFLAGIKELTDVIKTLIRNN
;
A
#
# COMPACT_ATOMS: atom_id res chain seq x y z
N MET A 1 7.19 19.87 20.32
CA MET A 1 6.53 18.60 20.69
C MET A 1 5.38 18.36 19.72
N ALA A 2 5.29 17.15 19.13
CA ALA A 2 4.18 16.55 18.33
C ALA A 2 4.66 15.97 16.98
N THR A 3 5.51 14.94 17.02
CA THR A 3 5.93 14.17 15.85
C THR A 3 5.46 12.72 16.01
N ASN A 4 4.17 12.42 15.85
CA ASN A 4 3.69 11.02 15.87
C ASN A 4 2.43 10.73 15.03
N ASN A 5 1.79 11.73 14.41
CA ASN A 5 0.69 11.49 13.45
C ASN A 5 1.17 11.24 12.01
N THR A 6 2.48 11.22 11.76
CA THR A 6 3.08 11.15 10.42
C THR A 6 3.20 9.72 9.87
N SER A 7 3.33 8.69 10.72
CA SER A 7 3.63 7.33 10.25
C SER A 7 2.48 6.65 9.51
N PHE A 8 1.25 6.73 10.02
CA PHE A 8 0.07 6.21 9.33
C PHE A 8 -0.29 7.07 8.10
N ALA A 9 -0.03 8.38 8.16
CA ALA A 9 -0.25 9.28 7.03
C ALA A 9 0.70 8.99 5.86
N GLU A 10 1.98 8.66 6.13
CA GLU A 10 2.94 8.22 5.11
C GLU A 10 2.47 6.94 4.41
N VAL A 11 1.95 5.99 5.18
CA VAL A 11 1.44 4.73 4.67
C VAL A 11 0.14 4.92 3.87
N GLU A 12 -0.79 5.75 4.35
CA GLU A 12 -1.99 6.14 3.61
C GLU A 12 -1.64 6.79 2.27
N LYS A 13 -0.68 7.71 2.27
CA LYS A 13 -0.20 8.37 1.06
C LYS A 13 0.35 7.35 0.06
N LEU A 14 1.15 6.39 0.52
CA LEU A 14 1.71 5.37 -0.35
C LEU A 14 0.62 4.44 -0.93
N LEU A 15 -0.40 4.08 -0.14
CA LEU A 15 -1.56 3.32 -0.61
C LEU A 15 -2.39 4.09 -1.64
N GLN A 16 -2.53 5.41 -1.48
CA GLN A 16 -3.16 6.28 -2.47
C GLN A 16 -2.35 6.34 -3.77
N GLU A 17 -1.03 6.53 -3.69
CA GLU A 17 -0.13 6.52 -4.86
C GLU A 17 -0.22 5.19 -5.62
N ILE A 18 -0.30 4.06 -4.92
CA ILE A 18 -0.54 2.74 -5.52
C ILE A 18 -1.89 2.70 -6.24
N GLY A 19 -2.94 3.23 -5.62
CA GLY A 19 -4.27 3.33 -6.21
C GLY A 19 -4.27 4.08 -7.54
N HIS A 20 -3.69 5.28 -7.56
CA HIS A 20 -3.56 6.10 -8.77
C HIS A 20 -2.77 5.40 -9.87
N LYS A 21 -1.66 4.75 -9.54
CA LYS A 21 -0.87 4.03 -10.55
C LYS A 21 -1.58 2.79 -11.10
N ILE A 22 -2.41 2.12 -10.29
CA ILE A 22 -3.27 1.04 -10.78
C ILE A 22 -4.30 1.58 -11.78
N GLU A 23 -4.87 2.77 -11.52
CA GLU A 23 -5.78 3.44 -12.46
C GLU A 23 -5.06 3.78 -13.77
N GLU A 24 -3.85 4.34 -13.72
CA GLU A 24 -3.02 4.59 -14.92
C GLU A 24 -2.76 3.29 -15.71
N LEU A 25 -2.49 2.17 -15.03
CA LEU A 25 -2.30 0.87 -15.70
C LEU A 25 -3.59 0.33 -16.32
N VAL A 26 -4.76 0.60 -15.70
CA VAL A 26 -6.06 0.24 -16.27
C VAL A 26 -6.33 1.05 -17.54
N GLU A 27 -6.08 2.36 -17.51
CA GLU A 27 -6.26 3.24 -18.67
C GLU A 27 -5.33 2.83 -19.83
N LYS A 28 -4.03 2.62 -19.55
CA LYS A 28 -3.09 2.13 -20.55
C LYS A 28 -3.48 0.76 -21.10
N GLY A 29 -3.92 -0.16 -20.24
CA GLY A 29 -4.40 -1.49 -20.67
C GLY A 29 -5.66 -1.43 -21.53
N ALA A 30 -6.51 -0.42 -21.35
CA ALA A 30 -7.69 -0.20 -22.17
C ALA A 30 -7.34 0.26 -23.60
N GLU A 31 -6.23 0.99 -23.77
CA GLU A 31 -5.68 1.42 -25.07
C GLU A 31 -4.93 0.29 -25.80
N MET A 32 -4.50 -0.74 -25.07
CA MET A 32 -3.84 -1.91 -25.64
C MET A 32 -4.83 -2.90 -26.28
N SER A 33 -4.35 -3.70 -27.24
CA SER A 33 -5.12 -4.76 -27.88
C SER A 33 -4.38 -6.10 -27.89
N GLY A 34 -5.13 -7.20 -28.00
CA GLY A 34 -4.55 -8.55 -28.04
C GLY A 34 -3.96 -9.05 -26.72
N GLU A 35 -2.91 -9.87 -26.80
CA GLU A 35 -2.30 -10.56 -25.65
C GLU A 35 -1.73 -9.62 -24.59
N ALA A 36 -1.21 -8.45 -25.01
CA ALA A 36 -0.66 -7.45 -24.09
C ALA A 36 -1.73 -6.89 -23.14
N LYS A 37 -2.97 -6.70 -23.62
CA LYS A 37 -4.10 -6.28 -22.79
C LYS A 37 -4.43 -7.33 -21.72
N VAL A 38 -4.48 -8.61 -22.10
CA VAL A 38 -4.79 -9.71 -21.17
C VAL A 38 -3.74 -9.82 -20.06
N GLU A 39 -2.47 -9.63 -20.40
CA GLU A 39 -1.37 -9.65 -19.43
C GLU A 39 -1.47 -8.48 -18.44
N VAL A 40 -1.73 -7.27 -18.94
CA VAL A 40 -1.89 -6.07 -18.12
C VAL A 40 -3.12 -6.18 -17.21
N GLU A 41 -4.27 -6.61 -17.74
CA GLU A 41 -5.50 -6.79 -16.94
C GLU A 41 -5.31 -7.81 -15.81
N LYS A 42 -4.61 -8.92 -16.07
CA LYS A 42 -4.31 -9.94 -15.07
C LYS A 42 -3.43 -9.35 -13.95
N LYS A 43 -2.35 -8.65 -14.29
CA LYS A 43 -1.45 -8.03 -13.32
C LYS A 43 -2.13 -6.91 -12.53
N VAL A 44 -2.97 -6.09 -13.17
CA VAL A 44 -3.81 -5.09 -12.50
C VAL A 44 -4.72 -5.74 -11.46
N LYS A 45 -5.33 -6.87 -11.79
CA LYS A 45 -6.20 -7.60 -10.87
C LYS A 45 -5.43 -8.12 -9.65
N ASP A 46 -4.22 -8.63 -9.86
CA ASP A 46 -3.35 -9.09 -8.78
C ASP A 46 -2.91 -7.91 -7.88
N LEU A 47 -2.48 -6.80 -8.47
CA LEU A 47 -2.13 -5.57 -7.74
C LEU A 47 -3.29 -5.02 -6.90
N LYS A 48 -4.52 -5.03 -7.44
CA LYS A 48 -5.73 -4.63 -6.70
C LYS A 48 -5.98 -5.54 -5.50
N LYS A 49 -5.77 -6.85 -5.66
CA LYS A 49 -5.95 -7.83 -4.59
C LYS A 49 -4.92 -7.62 -3.47
N ASP A 50 -3.67 -7.41 -3.83
CA ASP A 50 -2.58 -7.19 -2.87
C ASP A 50 -2.78 -5.88 -2.10
N LYS A 51 -3.11 -4.79 -2.81
CA LYS A 51 -3.49 -3.51 -2.19
C LYS A 51 -4.64 -3.69 -1.19
N ALA A 52 -5.72 -4.37 -1.57
CA ALA A 52 -6.88 -4.60 -0.70
C ALA A 52 -6.55 -5.50 0.52
N SER A 53 -5.54 -6.37 0.42
CA SER A 53 -5.05 -7.14 1.55
C SER A 53 -4.32 -6.23 2.54
N ILE A 54 -3.42 -5.39 2.02
CA ILE A 54 -2.63 -4.45 2.80
C ILE A 54 -3.51 -3.39 3.46
N GLU A 55 -4.50 -2.84 2.76
CA GLU A 55 -5.46 -1.88 3.34
C GLU A 55 -6.24 -2.48 4.52
N ARG A 56 -6.60 -3.77 4.46
CA ARG A 56 -7.25 -4.47 5.57
C ARG A 56 -6.33 -4.65 6.77
N GLU A 57 -5.08 -5.05 6.53
CA GLU A 57 -4.09 -5.15 7.61
C GLU A 57 -3.77 -3.78 8.23
N PHE A 58 -3.65 -2.75 7.39
CA PHE A 58 -3.45 -1.38 7.82
C PHE A 58 -4.58 -0.89 8.72
N ALA A 59 -5.83 -1.02 8.27
CA ALA A 59 -7.00 -0.60 9.03
C ALA A 59 -7.10 -1.34 10.37
N LYS A 60 -6.80 -2.64 10.38
CA LYS A 60 -6.76 -3.43 11.61
C LYS A 60 -5.68 -2.91 12.57
N ARG A 61 -4.44 -2.71 12.10
CA ARG A 61 -3.33 -2.21 12.92
C ARG A 61 -3.56 -0.78 13.40
N LYS A 62 -4.15 0.09 12.58
CA LYS A 62 -4.51 1.46 12.94
C LYS A 62 -5.56 1.49 14.05
N LYS A 63 -6.59 0.66 13.93
CA LYS A 63 -7.64 0.53 14.95
C LYS A 63 -7.08 -0.04 16.27
N GLU A 64 -6.29 -1.11 16.20
CA GLU A 64 -5.61 -1.67 17.37
C GLU A 64 -4.68 -0.63 18.01
N PHE A 65 -4.03 0.22 17.23
CA PHE A 65 -3.23 1.33 17.75
C PHE A 65 -4.09 2.36 18.47
N GLU A 66 -5.16 2.87 17.85
CA GLU A 66 -6.02 3.88 18.47
C GLU A 66 -6.66 3.39 19.78
N GLU A 67 -7.10 2.12 19.81
CA GLU A 67 -7.67 1.48 21.00
C GLU A 67 -6.59 1.25 22.09
N ASN A 68 -5.41 0.73 21.73
CA ASN A 68 -4.37 0.41 22.71
C ASN A 68 -3.55 1.64 23.17
N TYR A 69 -3.35 2.65 22.30
CA TYR A 69 -2.67 3.90 22.64
C TYR A 69 -3.47 4.71 23.68
N ARG A 70 -4.81 4.65 23.60
CA ARG A 70 -5.70 5.15 24.66
C ARG A 70 -5.51 4.42 26.00
N SER A 71 -5.13 3.15 25.96
CA SER A 71 -5.07 2.27 27.14
C SER A 71 -3.68 2.21 27.80
N ARG A 72 -2.58 2.26 27.03
CA ARG A 72 -1.21 2.07 27.53
C ARG A 72 -0.18 2.86 26.71
N LYS A 73 0.18 4.06 27.18
CA LYS A 73 1.03 5.03 26.45
C LYS A 73 2.53 4.66 26.38
N GLU A 74 3.02 3.77 27.26
CA GLU A 74 4.47 3.55 27.46
C GLU A 74 5.00 2.23 26.87
N SER A 75 4.15 1.22 26.64
CA SER A 75 4.60 -0.14 26.29
C SER A 75 4.63 -0.45 24.78
N ILE A 76 4.01 0.40 23.96
CA ILE A 76 3.61 0.05 22.58
C ILE A 76 4.60 0.52 21.52
N SER A 77 5.42 1.54 21.83
CA SER A 77 6.38 2.11 20.88
C SER A 77 7.30 1.08 20.17
N PRO A 78 7.93 0.10 20.87
CA PRO A 78 8.91 -0.78 20.24
C PRO A 78 8.30 -1.88 19.36
N MET A 79 7.10 -2.37 19.70
CA MET A 79 6.42 -3.40 18.91
C MET A 79 5.89 -2.83 17.59
N LEU A 80 5.60 -1.52 17.59
CA LEU A 80 5.05 -0.80 16.46
C LEU A 80 6.10 -0.40 15.43
N GLU A 81 7.31 -0.02 15.87
CA GLU A 81 8.45 0.23 14.97
C GLU A 81 8.79 -1.00 14.12
N LYS A 82 8.87 -2.18 14.74
CA LYS A 82 9.08 -3.44 13.99
C LYS A 82 7.97 -3.75 13.01
N SER A 83 6.73 -3.55 13.43
CA SER A 83 5.52 -3.72 12.59
C SER A 83 5.53 -2.79 11.38
N LYS A 84 5.96 -1.53 11.57
CA LYS A 84 6.04 -0.50 10.53
C LYS A 84 7.05 -0.86 9.45
N GLU A 85 8.24 -1.33 9.82
CA GLU A 85 9.29 -1.69 8.86
C GLU A 85 8.83 -2.76 7.87
N HIS A 86 8.20 -3.81 8.39
CA HIS A 86 7.65 -4.88 7.54
C HIS A 86 6.51 -4.38 6.65
N PHE A 87 5.65 -3.50 7.19
CA PHE A 87 4.54 -2.94 6.41
C PHE A 87 5.04 -2.03 5.29
N LEU A 88 5.99 -1.14 5.58
CA LEU A 88 6.61 -0.27 4.59
C LEU A 88 7.36 -1.06 3.53
N ALA A 89 8.04 -2.15 3.89
CA ALA A 89 8.70 -3.03 2.94
C ALA A 89 7.70 -3.63 1.93
N GLY A 90 6.59 -4.20 2.41
CA GLY A 90 5.57 -4.79 1.52
C GLY A 90 4.91 -3.77 0.60
N ILE A 91 4.67 -2.54 1.06
CA ILE A 91 4.13 -1.50 0.19
C ILE A 91 5.19 -1.00 -0.81
N LYS A 92 6.45 -0.87 -0.39
CA LYS A 92 7.54 -0.47 -1.28
C LYS A 92 7.73 -1.46 -2.43
N GLU A 93 7.66 -2.76 -2.14
CA GLU A 93 7.69 -3.82 -3.16
C GLU A 93 6.56 -3.65 -4.19
N LEU A 94 5.33 -3.42 -3.74
CA LEU A 94 4.19 -3.09 -4.61
C LEU A 94 4.45 -1.87 -5.48
N THR A 95 5.02 -0.82 -4.90
CA THR A 95 5.30 0.42 -5.62
C THR A 95 6.35 0.21 -6.72
N ASP A 96 7.36 -0.62 -6.45
CA ASP A 96 8.44 -0.93 -7.39
C ASP A 96 7.97 -1.86 -8.52
N VAL A 97 7.10 -2.83 -8.23
CA VAL A 97 6.42 -3.65 -9.25
C VAL A 97 5.63 -2.77 -10.21
N ILE A 98 4.84 -1.83 -9.66
CA ILE A 98 4.03 -0.91 -10.48
C ILE A 98 4.91 0.04 -11.30
N LYS A 99 5.98 0.59 -10.72
CA LYS A 99 6.93 1.44 -11.46
C LYS A 99 7.59 0.69 -12.61
N THR A 100 7.93 -0.58 -12.41
CA THR A 100 8.53 -1.43 -13.44
C THR A 100 7.56 -1.60 -14.61
N LEU A 101 6.28 -1.84 -14.34
CA LEU A 101 5.24 -1.95 -15.37
C LEU A 101 5.06 -0.64 -16.15
N ILE A 102 5.09 0.50 -15.47
CA ILE A 102 4.93 1.82 -16.11
C ILE A 102 6.17 2.19 -16.94
N ARG A 103 7.38 1.80 -16.51
CA ARG A 103 8.65 2.19 -17.15
C ARG A 103 9.02 1.34 -18.37
N ASN A 104 8.51 0.12 -18.48
CA ASN A 104 8.83 -0.81 -19.58
C ASN A 104 7.86 -0.72 -20.77
N ASN A 105 7.04 0.32 -20.84
CA ASN A 105 6.08 0.61 -21.92
C ASN A 105 6.18 2.08 -22.30
#